data_AF-A0A5A5T6H8-F1
#
_entry.id   AF-A0A5A5T6H8-F1
#
_cell.length_a   1.000
_cell.length_b   1.000
_cell.length_c   1.000
_cell.angle_alpha   90.00
_cell.angle_beta   90.00
_cell.angle_gamma   90.00
#
_symmetry.space_group_name_H-M   'P 1'
#
loop_
_entity.id
_entity.type
_entity.pdbx_description
1 polymer ?
#
loop_
_entity_poly.entity_id
_entity_poly.type
_entity_poly.pdbx_seq_one_letter_code
_entity_poly.pdbx_strand_id
1 'polypeptide(L)'
;MDNGDHQGYLLQTVLAVSPTTRQVSGIAAQHPFLRQPAPEGETTHQRERRKQKESQVWQEQAQSIGMAPADCEYIHVGDRGSDIFAFMEVCQALGCGFELRVKHNRRMDLLVDQGDTPIQLK
;
A
#
# COMPACT_ATOMS: atom_id res chain seq x y z
N MET A 1 -3.95 -17.37 15.77
CA MET A 1 -3.26 -18.28 14.84
C MET A 1 -4.31 -19.25 14.37
N ASP A 2 -4.54 -19.27 13.06
CA ASP A 2 -5.51 -20.14 12.39
C ASP A 2 -4.75 -21.36 11.83
N ASN A 3 -5.36 -22.55 11.86
CA ASN A 3 -4.69 -23.84 11.62
C ASN A 3 -4.39 -24.14 10.15
N GLY A 4 -4.54 -23.18 9.23
CA GLY A 4 -4.07 -23.33 7.84
C GLY A 4 -4.89 -24.30 6.97
N ASP A 5 -5.86 -25.01 7.53
CA ASP A 5 -6.71 -25.98 6.81
C ASP A 5 -7.89 -25.32 6.07
N HIS A 6 -8.05 -24.01 6.20
CA HIS A 6 -9.12 -23.26 5.52
C HIS A 6 -8.65 -22.75 4.16
N GLN A 7 -9.32 -23.21 3.11
CA GLN A 7 -9.12 -22.75 1.74
C GLN A 7 -10.19 -21.73 1.36
N GLY A 8 -9.75 -20.64 0.72
CA GLY A 8 -10.64 -19.57 0.27
C GLY A 8 -9.90 -18.52 -0.55
N TYR A 9 -10.66 -17.57 -1.08
CA TYR A 9 -10.10 -16.39 -1.76
C TYR A 9 -9.94 -15.24 -0.77
N LEU A 10 -8.85 -14.49 -0.94
CA LEU A 10 -8.69 -13.18 -0.35
C LEU A 10 -9.20 -12.14 -1.36
N LEU A 11 -9.81 -11.06 -0.86
CA LEU A 11 -10.37 -10.01 -1.68
C LEU A 11 -9.94 -8.66 -1.14
N GLN A 12 -9.08 -7.96 -1.87
CA GLN A 12 -8.78 -6.56 -1.58
C GLN A 12 -9.79 -5.70 -2.32
N THR A 13 -10.50 -4.83 -1.60
CA THR A 13 -11.46 -3.89 -2.16
C THR A 13 -11.07 -2.47 -1.79
N VAL A 14 -11.12 -1.56 -2.77
CA VAL A 14 -10.96 -0.12 -2.56
C VAL A 14 -12.31 0.55 -2.71
N LEU A 15 -12.73 1.26 -1.66
CA LEU A 15 -13.98 2.01 -1.63
C LEU A 15 -13.71 3.49 -1.91
N ALA A 16 -14.37 4.06 -2.91
CA ALA A 16 -14.34 5.49 -3.17
C ALA A 16 -15.35 6.20 -2.28
N VAL A 17 -14.88 7.20 -1.53
CA VAL A 17 -15.67 8.00 -0.60
C VAL A 17 -15.34 9.47 -0.77
N SER A 18 -16.35 10.34 -0.80
CA SER A 18 -16.15 11.77 -0.73
C SER A 18 -15.66 12.17 0.67
N PRO A 19 -14.50 12.86 0.81
CA PRO A 19 -13.95 13.18 2.13
C PRO A 19 -14.84 14.17 2.90
N THR A 20 -15.53 15.07 2.20
CA THR A 20 -16.39 16.10 2.81
C THR A 20 -17.77 15.55 3.18
N THR A 21 -18.43 14.89 2.24
CA THR A 21 -19.83 14.45 2.44
C THR A 21 -19.92 13.06 3.05
N ARG A 22 -18.82 12.29 3.06
CA ARG A 22 -18.74 10.87 3.44
C ARG A 22 -19.63 9.97 2.59
N GLN A 23 -20.10 10.48 1.45
CA GLN A 23 -20.88 9.70 0.51
C GLN A 23 -19.98 8.64 -0.14
N VAL A 24 -20.46 7.41 -0.15
CA VAL A 24 -19.83 6.31 -0.88
C VAL A 24 -20.16 6.44 -2.36
N SER A 25 -19.15 6.64 -3.20
CA SER A 25 -19.29 6.70 -4.66
C SER A 25 -19.34 5.30 -5.29
N GLY A 26 -18.74 4.30 -4.62
CA GLY A 26 -18.75 2.91 -5.07
C GLY A 26 -17.42 2.22 -4.84
N ILE A 27 -17.26 1.04 -5.45
CA ILE A 27 -15.99 0.30 -5.46
C ILE A 27 -15.11 0.87 -6.57
N ALA A 28 -13.95 1.42 -6.21
CA ALA A 28 -12.97 1.93 -7.17
C ALA A 28 -12.19 0.79 -7.83
N ALA A 29 -11.84 -0.22 -7.05
CA ALA A 29 -11.13 -1.39 -7.54
C ALA A 29 -11.33 -2.60 -6.62
N GLN A 30 -11.21 -3.79 -7.18
CA GLN A 30 -11.37 -5.04 -6.46
C GLN A 30 -10.46 -6.12 -7.07
N HIS A 31 -9.71 -6.81 -6.23
CA HIS A 31 -8.75 -7.83 -6.66
C HIS A 31 -8.88 -9.09 -5.81
N PRO A 32 -9.45 -10.17 -6.36
CA PRO A 32 -9.41 -11.49 -5.74
C PRO A 32 -8.05 -12.15 -5.95
N PHE A 33 -7.49 -12.74 -4.91
CA PHE A 33 -6.23 -13.48 -4.97
C PHE A 33 -6.21 -14.68 -4.03
N LEU A 34 -5.33 -15.63 -4.32
CA LEU A 34 -5.10 -16.78 -3.45
C LEU A 34 -3.94 -16.50 -2.50
N ARG A 35 -4.08 -17.01 -1.28
CA ARG A 35 -3.01 -17.00 -0.29
C ARG A 35 -1.80 -17.77 -0.82
N GLN A 36 -0.63 -17.14 -0.79
CA GLN A 36 0.63 -17.77 -1.16
C GLN A 36 1.48 -17.92 0.11
N PRO A 37 1.59 -19.14 0.69
CA PRO A 37 2.38 -19.37 1.88
C PRO A 37 3.81 -18.86 1.70
N ALA A 38 4.35 -18.22 2.73
CA ALA A 38 5.78 -17.88 2.73
C ALA A 38 6.60 -19.18 2.77
N PRO A 39 7.67 -19.30 1.97
CA PRO A 39 8.59 -20.43 2.09
C PRO A 39 9.13 -20.55 3.51
N GLU A 40 9.31 -21.78 3.99
CA GLU A 40 9.89 -22.02 5.30
C GLU A 40 11.33 -21.47 5.38
N GLY A 41 11.65 -20.76 6.45
CA GLY A 41 12.97 -20.15 6.64
C GLY A 41 13.27 -18.94 5.74
N GLU A 42 12.27 -18.34 5.08
CA GLU A 42 12.46 -17.15 4.24
C GLU A 42 13.02 -15.97 5.06
N THR A 43 14.19 -15.47 4.65
CA THR A 43 14.79 -14.27 5.24
C THR A 43 14.10 -12.99 4.74
N THR A 44 14.25 -11.88 5.47
CA THR A 44 13.69 -10.58 5.07
C THR A 44 14.15 -10.15 3.66
N HIS A 45 15.42 -10.36 3.31
CA HIS A 45 15.95 -10.01 1.98
C HIS A 45 15.35 -10.88 0.86
N GLN A 46 15.18 -12.18 1.11
CA GLN A 46 14.52 -13.08 0.14
C GLN A 46 13.05 -12.70 -0.04
N ARG A 47 12.35 -12.41 1.08
CA ARG A 47 10.98 -11.92 1.06
C ARG A 47 10.85 -10.65 0.23
N GLU A 48 11.77 -9.69 0.37
CA GLU A 48 11.68 -8.45 -0.40
C GLU A 48 11.84 -8.65 -1.92
N ARG A 49 12.67 -9.61 -2.32
CA ARG A 49 12.89 -9.96 -3.75
C ARG A 49 11.83 -10.88 -4.33
N ARG A 50 10.94 -11.44 -3.51
CA ARG A 50 9.88 -12.34 -3.97
C ARG A 50 8.91 -11.56 -4.85
N LYS A 51 8.69 -12.10 -6.07
CA LYS A 51 7.83 -11.48 -7.09
C LYS A 51 6.36 -11.45 -6.73
N GLN A 52 5.90 -12.41 -5.90
CA GLN A 52 4.51 -12.59 -5.51
C GLN A 52 4.40 -12.57 -3.97
N LYS A 53 4.09 -11.39 -3.43
CA LYS A 53 3.81 -11.15 -2.01
C LYS A 53 2.39 -10.61 -1.90
N GLU A 54 1.63 -11.12 -0.93
CA GLU A 54 0.27 -10.61 -0.65
C GLU A 54 0.25 -9.10 -0.38
N SER A 55 1.33 -8.55 0.18
CA SER A 55 1.46 -7.11 0.42
C SER A 55 1.53 -6.24 -0.84
N GLN A 56 1.81 -6.82 -2.02
CA GLN A 56 1.81 -6.08 -3.28
C GLN A 56 0.41 -5.63 -3.70
N VAL A 57 -0.64 -6.25 -3.15
CA VAL A 57 -2.01 -5.89 -3.49
C VAL A 57 -2.31 -4.41 -3.26
N TRP A 58 -1.65 -3.75 -2.31
CA TRP A 58 -1.82 -2.31 -2.08
C TRP A 58 -1.36 -1.47 -3.26
N GLN A 59 -0.12 -1.70 -3.74
CA GLN A 59 0.47 -0.92 -4.82
C GLN A 59 -0.15 -1.29 -6.18
N GLU A 60 -0.54 -2.54 -6.38
CA GLU A 60 -1.25 -2.99 -7.58
C GLU A 60 -2.63 -2.36 -7.68
N GLN A 61 -3.34 -2.17 -6.56
CA GLN A 61 -4.63 -1.49 -6.52
C GLN A 61 -4.51 0.02 -6.79
N ALA A 62 -3.49 0.70 -6.23
CA ALA A 62 -3.24 2.09 -6.61
C ALA A 62 -2.92 2.23 -8.10
N GLN A 63 -2.10 1.33 -8.64
CA GLN A 63 -1.80 1.31 -10.09
C GLN A 63 -3.03 1.05 -10.95
N SER A 64 -3.93 0.16 -10.52
CA SER A 64 -5.14 -0.16 -11.28
C SER A 64 -6.15 1.00 -11.29
N ILE A 65 -6.23 1.77 -10.20
CA ILE A 65 -7.04 2.99 -10.11
C ILE A 65 -6.41 4.11 -10.95
N GLY A 66 -5.08 4.25 -10.87
CA GLY A 66 -4.32 5.22 -11.64
C GLY A 66 -4.37 6.63 -11.06
N MET A 67 -4.01 7.59 -11.92
CA MET A 67 -3.95 9.01 -11.56
C MET A 67 -5.35 9.61 -11.45
N ALA A 68 -5.51 10.57 -10.54
CA ALA A 68 -6.73 11.37 -10.47
C ALA A 68 -6.88 12.26 -11.73
N PRO A 69 -8.11 12.46 -12.24
CA PRO A 69 -8.42 13.55 -13.17
C PRO A 69 -7.93 14.92 -12.68
N ALA A 70 -7.66 15.85 -13.60
CA ALA A 70 -6.99 17.12 -13.33
C ALA A 70 -7.71 18.04 -12.32
N ASP A 71 -9.01 17.87 -12.13
CA ASP A 71 -9.88 18.66 -11.25
C ASP A 71 -10.21 17.94 -9.92
N CYS A 72 -9.56 16.81 -9.64
CA CYS A 72 -9.75 16.07 -8.39
C CYS A 72 -8.44 15.52 -7.82
N GLU A 73 -8.48 15.15 -6.55
CA GLU A 73 -7.36 14.53 -5.86
C GLU A 73 -7.79 13.17 -5.32
N TYR A 74 -6.94 12.16 -5.50
CA TYR A 74 -7.09 10.86 -4.85
C TYR A 74 -6.16 10.77 -3.65
N ILE A 75 -6.74 10.42 -2.51
CA ILE A 75 -6.01 10.14 -1.27
C ILE A 75 -6.31 8.69 -0.88
N HIS A 76 -5.29 7.83 -0.94
CA HIS A 76 -5.43 6.45 -0.49
C HIS A 76 -5.35 6.37 1.03
N VAL A 77 -6.41 5.90 1.67
CA VAL A 77 -6.47 5.70 3.12
C VAL A 77 -6.32 4.22 3.44
N GLY A 78 -5.37 3.89 4.30
CA GLY A 78 -5.02 2.51 4.63
C GLY A 78 -4.68 2.28 6.10
N ASP A 79 -4.85 1.06 6.56
CA ASP A 79 -4.54 0.67 7.94
C ASP A 79 -3.05 0.29 8.11
N ARG A 80 -2.72 -0.38 9.22
CA ARG A 80 -1.36 -0.84 9.52
C ARG A 80 -0.79 -1.83 8.51
N GLY A 81 -1.64 -2.53 7.75
CA GLY A 81 -1.23 -3.43 6.68
C GLY A 81 -0.67 -2.70 5.47
N SER A 82 -1.00 -1.43 5.31
CA SER A 82 -0.59 -0.57 4.19
C SER A 82 0.72 0.21 4.42
N ASP A 83 1.31 0.10 5.61
CA ASP A 83 2.59 0.76 5.96
C ASP A 83 3.77 0.11 5.21
N ILE A 84 3.86 0.38 3.90
CA ILE A 84 4.76 -0.28 2.94
C ILE A 84 5.37 0.80 2.03
N PHE A 85 6.70 0.85 1.94
CA PHE A 85 7.39 1.87 1.11
C PHE A 85 6.99 1.80 -0.36
N ALA A 86 6.95 0.59 -0.94
CA ALA A 86 6.57 0.42 -2.35
C ALA A 86 5.15 0.94 -2.68
N PHE A 87 4.23 0.90 -1.70
CA PHE A 87 2.90 1.50 -1.86
C PHE A 87 2.99 3.04 -1.86
N MET A 88 3.72 3.62 -0.91
CA MET A 88 3.95 5.07 -0.83
C MET A 88 4.61 5.61 -2.10
N GLU A 89 5.64 4.92 -2.61
CA GLU A 89 6.34 5.28 -3.86
C GLU A 89 5.41 5.25 -5.07
N VAL A 90 4.54 4.24 -5.17
CA VAL A 90 3.54 4.17 -6.25
C VAL A 90 2.54 5.32 -6.17
N CYS A 91 2.02 5.63 -4.98
CA CYS A 91 1.12 6.78 -4.82
C CYS A 91 1.80 8.08 -5.26
N GLN A 92 3.04 8.31 -4.85
CA GLN A 92 3.83 9.48 -5.28
C GLN A 92 4.04 9.52 -6.80
N ALA A 93 4.40 8.40 -7.41
CA ALA A 93 4.59 8.30 -8.86
C ALA A 93 3.30 8.57 -9.66
N LEU A 94 2.14 8.26 -9.09
CA LEU A 94 0.82 8.55 -9.67
C LEU A 94 0.31 9.97 -9.35
N GLY A 95 1.03 10.74 -8.53
CA GLY A 95 0.57 12.04 -8.06
C GLY A 95 -0.62 11.97 -7.08
N CYS A 96 -0.80 10.82 -6.42
CA CYS A 96 -1.85 10.61 -5.42
C CYS A 96 -1.31 10.84 -4.00
N GLY A 97 -2.16 11.36 -3.12
CA GLY A 97 -1.90 11.43 -1.68
C GLY A 97 -2.13 10.08 -0.99
N PHE A 98 -1.66 9.97 0.26
CA PHE A 98 -1.96 8.81 1.11
C PHE A 98 -2.03 9.17 2.60
N GLU A 99 -2.88 8.46 3.35
CA GLU A 99 -2.96 8.49 4.81
C GLU A 99 -2.89 7.05 5.34
N LEU A 100 -1.82 6.72 6.07
CA LEU A 100 -1.52 5.35 6.47
C LEU A 100 -1.27 5.28 7.97
N ARG A 101 -1.84 4.26 8.62
CA ARG A 101 -1.55 3.99 10.02
C ARG A 101 -0.18 3.31 10.13
N VAL A 102 0.79 3.98 10.74
CA VAL A 102 2.15 3.43 10.93
C VAL A 102 2.14 2.15 11.77
N LYS A 103 2.99 1.20 11.37
CA LYS A 103 3.22 -0.12 12.00
C LYS A 103 4.69 -0.39 12.27
N HIS A 104 5.60 0.07 11.40
CA HIS A 104 7.02 -0.20 11.47
C HIS A 104 7.80 1.01 12.01
N ASN A 105 8.83 0.74 12.83
CA ASN A 105 9.78 1.77 13.24
C ASN A 105 10.65 2.13 12.04
N ARG A 106 10.50 3.36 11.53
CA ARG A 106 11.26 3.89 10.40
C ARG A 106 12.28 4.90 10.90
N ARG A 107 13.43 4.97 10.23
CA ARG A 107 14.40 6.05 10.44
C ARG A 107 13.95 7.24 9.60
N MET A 108 13.86 8.39 10.24
CA MET A 108 13.59 9.66 9.55
C MET A 108 14.90 10.40 9.38
N ASP A 109 15.13 10.92 8.18
CA ASP A 109 16.18 11.90 7.97
C ASP A 109 15.63 13.27 8.39
N LEU A 110 16.06 13.73 9.57
CA LEU A 110 15.59 14.97 10.16
C LEU A 110 16.02 16.21 9.37
N LEU A 111 17.02 16.10 8.49
CA LEU A 111 17.43 17.20 7.62
C LEU A 111 16.41 17.38 6.48
N VAL A 112 15.93 16.28 5.90
CA VAL A 112 14.85 16.31 4.88
C VAL A 112 13.54 16.84 5.47
N ASP A 113 13.21 16.37 6.67
CA ASP A 113 11.98 16.78 7.36
C ASP A 113 11.94 18.29 7.65
N GLN A 114 13.11 18.91 7.82
CA GLN A 114 13.26 20.35 8.05
C GLN A 114 13.39 21.18 6.75
N GLY A 115 13.29 20.55 5.57
CA GLY A 115 13.36 21.22 4.27
C GLY A 115 14.77 21.41 3.72
N ASP A 116 15.78 20.76 4.32
CA ASP A 116 17.16 20.75 3.83
C ASP A 116 17.42 19.58 2.86
N THR A 117 18.52 19.65 2.10
CA THR A 117 18.85 18.62 1.11
C THR A 117 19.20 17.27 1.80
N PRO A 118 18.53 16.15 1.45
CA PRO A 118 18.71 14.82 2.06
C PRO A 118 20.12 14.24 2.04
N ILE A 119 20.38 13.28 2.95
CA ILE A 119 21.59 12.46 3.00
C ILE A 119 21.75 11.65 1.70
N GLN A 120 22.94 11.72 1.07
CA GLN A 120 23.32 10.76 0.02
C GLN A 120 23.69 9.41 0.64
N LEU A 121 22.80 8.43 0.46
CA LEU A 121 23.06 7.04 0.80
C LEU A 121 23.99 6.43 -0.26
N LYS A 122 25.11 5.86 0.20
CA LYS A 122 26.05 5.06 -0.62
C LYS A 122 25.46 3.70 -0.98
#